data_AF-A0AAV4W4X9-F1
#
_entry.id   AF-A0AAV4W4X9-F1
#
_cell.length_a   1.000
_cell.length_b   1.000
_cell.length_c   1.000
_cell.angle_alpha   90.00
_cell.angle_beta   90.00
_cell.angle_gamma   90.00
#
_symmetry.space_group_name_H-M   'P 1'
#
loop_
_entity.id
_entity.type
_entity.pdbx_description
1 polymer ?
#
loop_
_entity_poly.entity_id
_entity_poly.type
_entity_poly.pdbx_seq_one_letter_code
_entity_poly.pdbx_strand_id
1 'polypeptide(L)'
;MPCKTQCLIDENPTKNCSVRRFTKLRITKNVFVICAGVLLLFTAYDGLTMLQSTMNHEQGIGVASQALSYACFCISAVLFPKYAIKKLGSKGTFALSMLSYLPYVASNFYSHWILVVPTSIIIGMGASLLWGSQATYLTDIAHMYANIIFEEKKICIIT
;
A
#
# COMPACT_ATOMS: atom_id res chain seq x y z
N MET A 1 -7.66 15.90 10.33
CA MET A 1 -8.07 17.14 11.03
C MET A 1 -7.11 17.38 12.19
N PRO A 2 -6.79 18.63 12.58
CA PRO A 2 -6.46 19.80 11.75
C PRO A 2 -4.96 19.76 11.35
N CYS A 3 -4.33 20.66 10.59
CA CYS A 3 -4.79 21.80 9.78
C CYS A 3 -5.13 23.14 10.49
N LYS A 4 -4.35 23.55 11.52
CA LYS A 4 -4.16 24.94 11.99
C LYS A 4 -3.14 25.00 13.13
N THR A 5 -2.51 26.16 13.33
CA THR A 5 -1.78 26.58 14.55
C THR A 5 -0.42 25.92 14.84
N GLN A 6 0.58 26.15 13.97
CA GLN A 6 1.97 26.23 14.44
C GLN A 6 2.75 27.25 13.59
N CYS A 7 2.86 28.48 14.13
CA CYS A 7 3.76 29.59 13.75
C CYS A 7 3.97 29.81 12.23
N LEU A 8 3.33 30.78 11.57
CA LEU A 8 3.50 32.22 11.82
C LEU A 8 4.81 32.56 12.56
N ILE A 9 5.84 32.88 11.77
CA ILE A 9 7.01 33.69 12.15
C ILE A 9 7.82 33.14 13.34
N ASP A 10 8.65 32.12 13.08
CA ASP A 10 9.91 31.93 13.83
C ASP A 10 11.04 32.45 12.93
N GLU A 11 11.57 33.62 13.27
CA GLU A 11 12.54 34.40 12.47
C GLU A 11 13.96 33.80 12.48
N ASN A 12 14.10 32.50 12.77
CA ASN A 12 15.38 31.81 12.79
C ASN A 12 15.50 30.80 11.63
N PRO A 13 16.19 31.14 10.52
CA PRO A 13 16.30 30.27 9.35
C PRO A 13 16.99 28.92 9.65
N THR A 14 17.87 28.86 10.66
CA THR A 14 18.58 27.61 11.01
C THR A 14 17.67 26.57 11.65
N LYS A 15 16.73 26.98 12.51
CA LYS A 15 15.73 26.08 13.11
C LYS A 15 14.76 25.54 12.05
N ASN A 16 14.26 26.42 11.19
CA ASN A 16 13.34 26.02 10.12
C ASN A 16 13.99 25.01 9.14
N CYS A 17 15.25 25.21 8.77
CA CYS A 17 15.98 24.29 7.90
C CYS A 17 16.20 22.91 8.56
N SER A 18 16.53 22.84 9.85
CA SER A 18 16.72 21.55 10.54
C SER A 18 15.42 20.76 10.68
N VAL A 19 14.30 21.42 11.01
CA VAL A 19 12.96 20.81 11.10
C VAL A 19 12.50 20.29 9.74
N ARG A 20 12.72 21.05 8.66
CA ARG A 20 12.42 20.61 7.28
C ARG A 20 13.27 19.41 6.87
N ARG A 21 14.58 19.40 7.15
CA ARG A 21 15.47 18.26 6.89
C ARG A 21 15.05 17.00 7.65
N PHE A 22 14.70 17.12 8.93
CA PHE A 22 14.23 15.99 9.74
C PHE A 22 12.88 15.45 9.23
N THR A 23 12.01 16.33 8.75
CA THR A 23 10.72 15.96 8.14
C THR A 23 10.90 15.23 6.81
N LYS A 24 11.76 15.75 5.91
CA LYS A 24 12.13 15.06 4.65
C LYS A 24 12.64 13.64 4.93
N LEU A 25 13.60 13.49 5.85
CA LEU A 25 14.17 12.18 6.20
C LEU A 25 13.13 11.20 6.77
N ARG A 26 12.20 11.67 7.62
CA ARG A 26 11.09 10.85 8.13
C ARG A 26 10.15 10.39 7.01
N ILE A 27 9.81 11.28 6.07
CA ILE A 27 8.97 10.94 4.91
C ILE A 27 9.67 9.89 4.03
N THR A 28 10.93 10.14 3.62
CA THR A 28 11.70 9.21 2.79
C THR A 28 11.87 7.85 3.47
N LYS A 29 12.15 7.81 4.78
CA LYS A 29 12.23 6.54 5.54
C LYS A 29 10.90 5.78 5.53
N ASN A 30 9.78 6.46 5.72
CA ASN A 30 8.45 5.83 5.68
C ASN A 30 8.12 5.26 4.30
N VAL A 31 8.47 5.97 3.21
CA VAL A 31 8.33 5.45 1.83
C VAL A 31 9.19 4.20 1.66
N PHE A 32 10.46 4.25 2.04
CA PHE A 32 11.40 3.13 1.86
C PHE A 32 10.92 1.87 2.59
N VAL A 33 10.43 2.00 3.83
CA VAL A 33 9.85 0.87 4.60
C VAL A 33 8.62 0.27 3.88
N ILE A 34 7.75 1.10 3.32
CA ILE A 34 6.55 0.62 2.61
C ILE A 34 6.92 -0.02 1.26
N CYS A 35 7.84 0.57 0.50
CA CYS A 35 8.36 -0.04 -0.73
C CYS A 35 9.02 -1.41 -0.46
N ALA A 36 9.82 -1.52 0.60
CA ALA A 36 10.42 -2.80 1.01
C ALA A 36 9.35 -3.83 1.44
N GLY A 37 8.33 -3.40 2.19
CA GLY A 37 7.21 -4.27 2.59
C GLY A 37 6.38 -4.78 1.40
N VAL A 38 6.09 -3.91 0.42
CA VAL A 38 5.43 -4.27 -0.83
C VAL A 38 6.29 -5.25 -1.63
N LEU A 39 7.57 -4.95 -1.81
CA LEU A 39 8.48 -5.79 -2.58
C LEU A 39 8.58 -7.21 -2.01
N LEU A 40 8.69 -7.34 -0.69
CA LEU A 40 8.71 -8.65 -0.02
C LEU A 40 7.39 -9.39 -0.17
N LEU A 41 6.25 -8.70 -0.05
CA LEU A 41 4.92 -9.29 -0.19
C LEU A 41 4.63 -9.76 -1.63
N PHE A 42 5.01 -8.97 -2.64
CA PHE A 42 4.93 -9.37 -4.05
C PHE A 42 5.86 -10.55 -4.34
N THR A 43 7.13 -10.47 -3.94
CA THR A 43 8.09 -11.58 -4.11
C THR A 43 7.57 -12.88 -3.51
N ALA A 44 6.97 -12.82 -2.31
CA ALA A 44 6.37 -14.00 -1.68
C ALA A 44 5.14 -14.51 -2.44
N TYR A 45 4.25 -13.62 -2.90
CA TYR A 45 3.02 -13.99 -3.63
C TYR A 45 3.33 -14.56 -5.03
N ASP A 46 4.21 -13.91 -5.80
CA ASP A 46 4.64 -14.38 -7.12
C ASP A 46 5.39 -15.72 -6.98
N GLY A 47 6.27 -15.87 -5.99
CA GLY A 47 6.93 -17.14 -5.68
C GLY A 47 5.94 -18.27 -5.31
N LEU A 48 4.94 -17.97 -4.48
CA LEU A 48 3.88 -18.92 -4.11
C LEU A 48 3.03 -19.32 -5.33
N THR A 49 2.67 -18.39 -6.20
CA THR A 49 1.82 -18.69 -7.36
C THR A 49 2.55 -19.50 -8.44
N MET A 50 3.84 -19.21 -8.70
CA MET A 50 4.70 -20.05 -9.55
C MET A 50 4.91 -21.47 -8.97
N LEU A 51 4.94 -21.59 -7.63
CA LEU A 51 4.97 -22.90 -6.98
C LEU A 51 3.62 -23.63 -7.09
N GLN A 52 2.49 -22.94 -6.92
CA GLN A 52 1.15 -23.52 -7.04
C GLN A 52 0.89 -24.11 -8.43
N SER A 53 1.29 -23.44 -9.51
CA SER A 53 1.13 -23.96 -10.88
C SER A 53 1.98 -25.20 -11.16
N THR A 54 3.12 -25.33 -10.47
CA THR A 54 4.07 -26.44 -10.65
C THR A 54 3.72 -27.64 -9.78
N MET A 55 3.34 -27.42 -8.52
CA MET A 55 3.14 -28.47 -7.52
C MET A 55 1.72 -29.04 -7.52
N ASN A 56 0.70 -28.24 -7.86
CA ASN A 56 -0.72 -28.61 -7.70
C ASN A 56 -1.36 -29.11 -9.02
N HIS A 57 -0.57 -29.85 -9.81
CA HIS A 57 -0.91 -30.25 -11.18
C HIS A 57 -2.04 -31.30 -11.26
N GLU A 58 -2.33 -32.03 -10.17
CA GLU A 58 -3.33 -33.11 -10.16
C GLU A 58 -4.80 -32.65 -10.24
N GLN A 59 -5.11 -31.39 -9.89
CA GLN A 59 -6.48 -30.87 -9.95
C GLN A 59 -6.61 -29.44 -10.48
N GLY A 60 -5.51 -28.76 -10.86
CA GLY A 60 -5.54 -27.41 -11.42
C GLY A 60 -6.01 -26.30 -10.44
N ILE A 61 -6.18 -26.64 -9.15
CA ILE A 61 -6.79 -25.76 -8.13
C ILE A 61 -6.06 -24.42 -8.04
N GLY A 62 -4.72 -24.42 -8.11
CA GLY A 62 -3.90 -23.22 -8.04
C GLY A 62 -4.15 -22.22 -9.19
N VAL A 63 -4.38 -22.73 -10.40
CA VAL A 63 -4.65 -21.89 -11.58
C VAL A 63 -6.08 -21.33 -11.49
N ALA A 64 -7.04 -22.16 -11.08
CA ALA A 64 -8.43 -21.76 -10.88
C ALA A 64 -8.57 -20.71 -9.74
N SER A 65 -7.83 -20.87 -8.64
CA SER A 65 -7.83 -19.94 -7.52
C SER A 65 -7.25 -18.59 -7.87
N GLN A 66 -6.18 -18.58 -8.68
CA GLN A 66 -5.56 -17.35 -9.15
C GLN A 66 -6.47 -16.62 -10.15
N ALA A 67 -7.11 -17.34 -11.08
CA ALA A 67 -8.12 -16.77 -11.98
C ALA A 67 -9.31 -16.16 -11.21
N LEU A 68 -9.82 -16.85 -10.18
CA LEU A 68 -10.90 -16.33 -9.32
C LEU A 68 -10.46 -15.09 -8.54
N SER A 69 -9.22 -15.08 -8.02
CA SER A 69 -8.64 -13.93 -7.32
C SER A 69 -8.59 -12.69 -8.23
N TYR A 70 -8.17 -12.85 -9.50
CA TYR A 70 -8.18 -11.75 -10.47
C TYR A 70 -9.59 -11.32 -10.88
N ALA A 71 -10.55 -12.24 -11.03
CA ALA A 71 -11.94 -11.89 -11.30
C ALA A 71 -12.54 -11.05 -10.16
N CYS A 72 -12.35 -11.48 -8.91
CA CYS A 72 -12.78 -10.73 -7.72
C CYS A 72 -12.04 -9.39 -7.58
N PHE A 73 -10.75 -9.33 -7.92
CA PHE A 73 -9.99 -8.08 -7.98
C PHE A 73 -10.58 -7.09 -8.98
N CYS A 74 -10.86 -7.51 -10.22
CA CYS A 74 -11.46 -6.66 -11.25
C CYS A 74 -12.83 -6.11 -10.83
N ILE A 75 -13.70 -6.96 -10.27
CA ILE A 75 -15.02 -6.55 -9.75
C ILE A 75 -14.86 -5.54 -8.59
N SER A 76 -13.91 -5.78 -7.68
CA SER A 76 -13.67 -4.91 -6.52
C SER A 76 -13.02 -3.58 -6.91
N ALA A 77 -12.11 -3.57 -7.89
CA ALA A 77 -11.38 -2.39 -8.34
C ALA A 77 -12.30 -1.26 -8.87
N VAL A 78 -13.51 -1.59 -9.34
CA VAL A 78 -14.51 -0.60 -9.77
C VAL A 78 -15.22 0.07 -8.58
N LEU A 79 -15.44 -0.66 -7.48
CA LEU A 79 -16.20 -0.21 -6.30
C LEU A 79 -15.34 0.52 -5.27
N PHE A 80 -14.15 -0.02 -4.97
CA PHE A 80 -13.37 0.39 -3.80
C PHE A 80 -12.64 1.75 -3.87
N PRO A 81 -12.20 2.30 -5.02
CA PRO A 81 -11.42 3.56 -5.04
C PRO A 81 -12.14 4.74 -4.37
N LYS A 82 -13.48 4.82 -4.53
CA LYS A 82 -14.30 5.89 -3.94
C LYS A 82 -14.62 5.67 -2.45
N TYR A 83 -14.61 4.42 -1.98
CA TYR A 83 -15.03 4.06 -0.62
C TYR A 83 -13.83 3.97 0.35
N ALA A 84 -12.72 3.41 -0.10
CA ALA A 84 -11.52 3.17 0.70
C ALA A 84 -10.89 4.46 1.22
N ILE A 85 -10.64 5.42 0.32
CA ILE A 85 -9.99 6.70 0.61
C ILE A 85 -10.79 7.50 1.65
N LYS A 86 -12.13 7.41 1.60
CA LYS A 86 -13.03 8.22 2.45
C LYS A 86 -13.24 7.66 3.87
N LYS A 87 -13.03 6.35 4.10
CA LYS A 87 -13.52 5.68 5.34
C LYS A 87 -12.43 5.21 6.33
N LEU A 88 -11.26 4.77 5.85
CA LEU A 88 -10.25 4.11 6.70
C LEU A 88 -8.90 4.82 6.78
N GLY A 89 -8.64 5.77 5.86
CA GLY A 89 -7.32 6.39 5.70
C GLY A 89 -6.29 5.43 5.12
N SER A 90 -5.39 5.94 4.27
CA SER A 90 -4.45 5.12 3.50
C SER A 90 -3.64 4.13 4.36
N LYS A 91 -3.13 4.59 5.51
CA LYS A 91 -2.20 3.80 6.35
C LYS A 91 -2.85 2.59 7.03
N GLY A 92 -4.09 2.71 7.52
CA GLY A 92 -4.83 1.60 8.14
C GLY A 92 -5.38 0.62 7.10
N THR A 93 -5.84 1.18 5.99
CA THR A 93 -6.27 0.42 4.79
C THR A 93 -5.17 -0.53 4.31
N PHE A 94 -3.93 -0.06 4.25
CA PHE A 94 -2.76 -0.83 3.81
C PHE A 94 -2.47 -2.04 4.71
N ALA A 95 -2.48 -1.84 6.02
CA ALA A 95 -2.30 -2.91 7.00
C ALA A 95 -3.43 -3.95 6.96
N LEU A 96 -4.68 -3.50 6.76
CA LEU A 96 -5.83 -4.39 6.61
C LEU A 96 -5.74 -5.25 5.33
N SER A 97 -5.27 -4.68 4.22
CA SER A 97 -4.98 -5.48 3.02
C SER A 97 -3.84 -6.47 3.23
N MET A 98 -2.78 -6.11 3.97
CA MET A 98 -1.70 -7.03 4.34
C MET A 98 -2.24 -8.28 5.09
N LEU A 99 -3.16 -8.07 6.03
CA LEU A 99 -3.81 -9.15 6.79
C LEU A 99 -4.57 -10.14 5.90
N SER A 100 -5.16 -9.68 4.78
CA SER A 100 -5.91 -10.54 3.86
C SER A 100 -5.05 -11.55 3.07
N TYR A 101 -3.72 -11.42 3.10
CA TYR A 101 -2.80 -12.42 2.54
C TYR A 101 -2.58 -13.62 3.48
N LEU A 102 -2.77 -13.47 4.81
CA LEU A 102 -2.54 -14.57 5.76
C LEU A 102 -3.46 -15.80 5.52
N PRO A 103 -4.78 -15.65 5.26
CA PRO A 103 -5.64 -16.79 4.96
C PRO A 103 -5.24 -17.53 3.68
N TYR A 104 -4.75 -16.80 2.66
CA TYR A 104 -4.29 -17.40 1.41
C TYR A 104 -3.02 -18.24 1.63
N VAL A 105 -2.06 -17.72 2.38
CA VAL A 105 -0.83 -18.46 2.75
C VAL A 105 -1.17 -19.66 3.63
N ALA A 106 -2.09 -19.54 4.59
CA ALA A 106 -2.55 -20.66 5.41
C ALA A 106 -3.23 -21.76 4.56
N SER A 107 -4.09 -21.37 3.60
CA SER A 107 -4.75 -22.32 2.68
C SER A 107 -3.79 -22.99 1.68
N ASN A 108 -2.55 -22.51 1.53
CA ASN A 108 -1.54 -23.19 0.72
C ASN A 108 -0.96 -24.43 1.40
N PHE A 109 -0.96 -24.51 2.73
CA PHE A 109 -0.50 -25.71 3.45
C PHE A 109 -1.49 -26.87 3.38
N TYR A 110 -2.79 -26.58 3.21
CA TYR A 110 -3.86 -27.57 3.06
C TYR A 110 -4.72 -27.21 1.84
N SER A 111 -4.23 -27.57 0.64
CA SER A 111 -4.86 -27.20 -0.63
C SER A 111 -6.12 -28.03 -0.91
N HIS A 112 -7.24 -27.63 -0.31
CA HIS A 112 -8.56 -28.22 -0.53
C HIS A 112 -9.48 -27.18 -1.17
N TRP A 113 -10.23 -27.56 -2.23
CA TRP A 113 -11.14 -26.66 -2.97
C TRP A 113 -12.00 -25.74 -2.09
N ILE A 114 -12.54 -26.27 -0.98
CA ILE A 114 -13.42 -25.59 -0.03
C ILE A 114 -12.70 -24.45 0.73
N LEU A 115 -11.38 -24.54 0.95
CA LEU A 115 -10.58 -23.50 1.61
C LEU A 115 -10.04 -22.48 0.61
N VAL A 116 -9.67 -22.94 -0.58
CA VAL A 116 -9.01 -22.12 -1.59
C VAL A 116 -9.98 -21.12 -2.26
N VAL A 117 -11.23 -21.51 -2.53
CA VAL A 117 -12.26 -20.62 -3.12
C VAL A 117 -12.56 -19.39 -2.23
N PRO A 118 -12.93 -19.51 -0.94
CA PRO A 118 -13.23 -18.34 -0.11
C PRO A 118 -12.00 -17.48 0.16
N THR A 119 -10.80 -18.07 0.30
CA THR A 119 -9.57 -17.29 0.50
C THR A 119 -9.17 -16.51 -0.75
N SER A 120 -9.43 -17.03 -1.96
CA SER A 120 -9.27 -16.32 -3.24
C SER A 120 -10.17 -15.10 -3.38
N ILE A 121 -11.41 -15.19 -2.89
CA ILE A 121 -12.35 -14.04 -2.88
C ILE A 121 -11.84 -12.95 -1.92
N ILE A 122 -11.43 -13.35 -0.70
CA ILE A 122 -10.91 -12.43 0.33
C ILE A 122 -9.65 -11.71 -0.15
N ILE A 123 -8.68 -12.44 -0.72
CA ILE A 123 -7.43 -11.83 -1.20
C ILE A 123 -7.67 -10.98 -2.46
N GLY A 124 -8.59 -11.35 -3.36
CA GLY A 124 -8.96 -10.53 -4.52
C GLY A 124 -9.53 -9.17 -4.12
N MET A 125 -10.41 -9.15 -3.11
CA MET A 125 -10.90 -7.90 -2.51
C MET A 125 -9.76 -7.11 -1.85
N GLY A 126 -8.93 -7.77 -1.03
CA GLY A 126 -7.82 -7.14 -0.32
C GLY A 126 -6.73 -6.57 -1.23
N ALA A 127 -6.41 -7.24 -2.33
CA ALA A 127 -5.44 -6.79 -3.33
C ALA A 127 -5.93 -5.52 -4.05
N SER A 128 -7.22 -5.41 -4.37
CA SER A 128 -7.79 -4.20 -4.98
C SER A 128 -7.61 -2.98 -4.07
N LEU A 129 -7.74 -3.21 -2.77
CA LEU A 129 -7.58 -2.22 -1.71
C LEU A 129 -6.09 -1.86 -1.48
N LEU A 130 -5.19 -2.83 -1.60
CA LEU A 130 -3.74 -2.62 -1.52
C LEU A 130 -3.23 -1.72 -2.64
N TRP A 131 -3.53 -2.05 -3.90
CA TRP A 131 -3.11 -1.25 -5.06
C TRP A 131 -3.66 0.19 -5.01
N GLY A 132 -4.96 0.34 -4.72
CA GLY A 132 -5.59 1.65 -4.62
C GLY A 132 -5.02 2.52 -3.49
N SER A 133 -4.76 1.91 -2.32
CA SER A 133 -4.16 2.63 -1.18
C SER A 133 -2.68 2.93 -1.37
N GLN A 134 -1.92 2.07 -2.07
CA GLN A 134 -0.53 2.32 -2.47
C GLN A 134 -0.42 3.55 -3.37
N ALA A 135 -1.21 3.60 -4.44
CA ALA A 135 -1.21 4.70 -5.38
C ALA A 135 -1.55 6.03 -4.69
N THR A 136 -2.63 6.03 -3.89
CA THR A 136 -3.05 7.21 -3.10
C THR A 136 -1.96 7.66 -2.13
N TYR A 137 -1.33 6.73 -1.40
CA TYR A 137 -0.25 7.04 -0.45
C TYR A 137 0.96 7.69 -1.13
N LEU A 138 1.35 7.16 -2.30
CA LEU A 138 2.46 7.69 -3.07
C LEU A 138 2.15 9.10 -3.60
N THR A 139 0.94 9.34 -4.09
CA THR A 139 0.47 10.65 -4.52
C THR A 139 0.44 11.66 -3.37
N ASP A 140 -0.12 11.30 -2.20
CA ASP A 140 -0.13 12.16 -1.01
C ASP A 140 1.30 12.55 -0.58
N ILE A 141 2.24 11.60 -0.58
CA ILE A 141 3.64 11.88 -0.26
C ILE A 141 4.32 12.72 -1.33
N ALA A 142 4.07 12.48 -2.62
CA ALA A 142 4.60 13.29 -3.70
C ALA A 142 4.17 14.76 -3.56
N HIS A 143 2.89 15.01 -3.24
CA HIS A 143 2.38 16.37 -2.95
C HIS A 143 3.03 16.98 -1.69
N MET A 144 3.14 16.24 -0.58
CA MET A 144 3.83 16.74 0.61
C MET A 144 5.30 17.09 0.34
N TYR A 145 6.01 16.23 -0.40
CA TYR A 145 7.42 16.44 -0.73
C TYR A 145 7.63 17.63 -1.68
N ALA A 146 6.78 17.77 -2.70
CA ALA A 146 6.78 18.91 -3.61
C ALA A 146 6.56 20.23 -2.86
N ASN A 147 5.57 20.29 -1.96
CA ASN A 147 5.31 21.48 -1.15
C ASN A 147 6.53 21.91 -0.31
N ILE A 148 7.22 20.95 0.32
CA ILE A 148 8.45 21.27 1.08
C ILE A 148 9.53 21.85 0.15
N ILE A 149 9.70 21.31 -1.06
CA ILE A 149 10.68 21.82 -2.04
C ILE A 149 10.33 23.24 -2.50
N PHE A 150 9.07 23.51 -2.86
CA PHE A 150 8.63 24.84 -3.28
C PHE A 150 8.85 25.89 -2.20
N GLU A 151 8.57 25.54 -0.95
CA GLU A 151 8.80 26.43 0.19
C GLU A 151 10.29 26.64 0.50
N GLU A 152 11.19 25.70 0.21
CA GLU A 152 12.64 25.96 0.29
C GLU A 152 13.10 26.90 -0.83
N LYS A 153 12.55 26.71 -2.04
CA LYS A 153 12.89 27.54 -3.21
C LYS A 153 12.45 28.99 -3.04
N LYS A 154 11.28 29.25 -2.43
CA LYS A 154 10.84 30.61 -2.08
C LYS A 154 11.80 31.31 -1.11
N ILE A 155 12.18 30.64 -0.02
CA ILE A 155 13.11 31.21 0.98
C ILE A 155 14.44 31.62 0.33
N CYS A 156 14.96 30.79 -0.58
CA CYS A 156 16.22 31.04 -1.28
C CYS A 156 16.15 32.16 -2.35
N ILE A 157 14.97 32.69 -2.68
CA ILE A 157 14.77 33.79 -3.64
C ILE A 157 14.56 35.13 -2.92
N ILE A 158 14.23 35.11 -1.63
CA ILE A 158 13.89 36.29 -0.81
C ILE A 158 15.12 36.81 -0.02
N THR A 159 16.20 36.02 0.03
CA THR A 159 17.51 36.35 0.63
C THR A 159 18.53 36.66 -0.45
#